data_AF-A0A352RXX7-F1
#
_entry.id   AF-A0A352RXX7-F1
#
_cell.length_a   1.000
_cell.length_b   1.000
_cell.length_c   1.000
_cell.angle_alpha   90.00
_cell.angle_beta   90.00
_cell.angle_gamma   90.00
#
_symmetry.space_group_name_H-M   'P 1'
#
loop_
_entity.id
_entity.type
_entity.pdbx_description
1 polymer ?
#
loop_
_entity_poly.entity_id
_entity_poly.type
_entity_poly.pdbx_seq_one_letter_code
_entity_poly.pdbx_strand_id
1 'polypeptide(L)' 'MQTNHDYPDIAVRRKEHVAIVELCRPPHNYFDEALIRNLVECFEQLDADPSCRAIVLAS' A
#
# COMPACT_ATOMS: atom_id res chain seq x y z
N MET A 1 -10.65 -8.60 -9.61
CA MET A 1 -10.45 -7.37 -10.43
C MET A 1 -9.28 -6.64 -9.80
N GLN A 2 -8.14 -6.55 -10.49
CA GLN A 2 -6.93 -5.93 -9.96
C GLN A 2 -6.86 -4.52 -10.56
N THR A 3 -7.24 -3.52 -9.78
CA THR A 3 -7.22 -2.11 -10.18
C THR A 3 -5.78 -1.62 -10.07
N ASN A 4 -5.03 -1.67 -11.17
CA ASN A 4 -3.77 -0.95 -11.30
C ASN A 4 -4.09 0.56 -11.27
N HIS A 5 -3.80 1.20 -10.14
CA HIS A 5 -3.40 2.61 -10.10
C HIS A 5 -2.09 2.65 -9.31
N ASP A 6 -1.02 2.82 -10.09
CA ASP A 6 0.39 2.72 -9.76
C ASP A 6 0.80 3.82 -8.79
N TYR A 7 0.76 3.53 -7.51
CA TYR A 7 1.59 4.27 -6.56
C TYR A 7 3.06 4.00 -6.93
N PRO A 8 3.82 4.99 -7.42
CA PRO A 8 5.15 4.76 -7.98
C PRO A 8 6.14 4.19 -6.97
N ASP A 9 5.89 4.45 -5.68
CA ASP A 9 6.78 4.14 -4.58
C ASP A 9 6.21 3.09 -3.60
N ILE A 10 5.03 2.49 -3.87
CA ILE A 10 4.49 1.42 -3.03
C ILE A 10 3.95 0.26 -3.88
N ALA A 11 4.25 -0.96 -3.47
CA ALA A 11 3.71 -2.18 -4.06
C ALA A 11 2.69 -2.81 -3.10
N VAL A 12 1.55 -3.27 -3.63
CA VAL A 12 0.49 -3.91 -2.83
C VAL A 12 0.31 -5.36 -3.27
N ARG A 13 0.46 -6.30 -2.32
CA ARG A 13 0.20 -7.72 -2.51
C ARG A 13 -0.90 -8.20 -1.57
N ARG A 14 -1.66 -9.20 -1.97
CA ARG A 14 -2.68 -9.84 -1.12
C ARG A 14 -2.25 -11.25 -0.73
N LYS A 15 -2.44 -11.58 0.54
CA LYS A 15 -2.35 -12.93 1.09
C LYS A 15 -3.61 -13.20 1.90
N GLU A 16 -4.56 -13.89 1.29
CA GLU A 16 -5.90 -14.11 1.85
C GLU A 16 -6.52 -12.77 2.30
N HIS A 17 -6.81 -12.63 3.59
CA HIS A 17 -7.39 -11.43 4.18
C HIS A 17 -6.38 -10.35 4.57
N VAL A 18 -5.09 -10.53 4.24
CA VAL A 18 -4.02 -9.60 4.60
C VAL A 18 -3.53 -8.88 3.35
N ALA A 19 -3.49 -7.56 3.40
CA ALA A 19 -2.78 -6.73 2.43
C ALA A 19 -1.36 -6.46 2.92
N ILE A 20 -0.38 -6.70 2.06
CA ILE A 20 1.03 -6.37 2.30
C ILE A 20 1.34 -5.17 1.42
N VAL A 21 1.62 -4.03 2.04
CA VAL A 21 1.99 -2.78 1.37
C VAL A 21 3.48 -2.57 1.60
N GLU A 22 4.27 -2.61 0.54
CA GLU A 22 5.73 -2.56 0.57
C GLU A 22 6.22 -1.24 -0.04
N LEU A 23 7.05 -0.51 0.70
CA LEU A 23 7.70 0.69 0.17
C LEU A 23 8.77 0.29 -0.85
N CYS A 24 8.76 0.92 -2.01
CA CYS A 24 9.64 0.62 -3.15
C CYS A 24 10.39 1.88 -3.62
N ARG A 25 10.96 2.63 -2.67
CA ARG A 25 11.63 3.92 -2.91
C ARG A 25 13.12 3.89 -2.52
N PRO A 26 13.99 3.37 -3.39
CA PRO A 26 15.42 3.34 -3.13
C PRO A 26 16.01 4.77 -2.97
N PRO A 27 17.14 4.92 -2.25
CA PRO A 27 17.94 3.86 -1.62
C PRO A 27 17.48 3.45 -0.20
N HIS A 28 16.64 4.24 0.46
CA HIS A 28 16.36 4.08 1.90
C HIS A 28 14.87 4.20 2.28
N ASN A 29 13.96 4.22 1.31
CA ASN A 29 12.51 4.34 1.53
C ASN A 29 12.11 5.55 2.39
N TYR A 30 12.76 6.71 2.18
CA TYR A 30 12.43 7.92 2.92
C TYR A 30 10.98 8.35 2.69
N PHE A 31 10.35 8.76 3.78
CA PHE A 31 9.02 9.35 3.77
C PHE A 31 9.08 10.82 3.38
N ASP A 32 8.21 11.19 2.45
CA ASP A 32 7.86 12.57 2.15
C ASP A 32 6.34 12.70 1.99
N GLU A 33 5.87 13.91 1.72
CA GLU A 33 4.45 14.19 1.57
C GLU A 33 3.80 13.34 0.47
N ALA A 34 4.49 13.13 -0.66
CA ALA A 34 3.98 12.35 -1.78
C ALA A 34 3.77 10.88 -1.40
N LEU A 35 4.76 10.26 -0.74
CA LEU A 35 4.63 8.88 -0.26
C LEU A 35 3.52 8.73 0.76
N ILE A 36 3.41 9.66 1.71
CA ILE A 36 2.37 9.62 2.74
C ILE A 36 0.98 9.73 2.10
N ARG A 37 0.80 10.61 1.10
CA ARG A 37 -0.47 10.72 0.36
C ARG A 37 -0.84 9.42 -0.34
N ASN A 38 0.12 8.78 -1.01
CA ASN A 38 -0.07 7.47 -1.64
C ASN A 38 -0.47 6.39 -0.63
N LEU A 39 0.14 6.37 0.55
CA LEU A 39 -0.20 5.44 1.63
C LEU A 39 -1.62 5.68 2.16
N VAL A 40 -2.03 6.94 2.35
CA VAL A 40 -3.39 7.28 2.80
C VAL A 40 -4.41 6.77 1.79
N GLU A 41 -4.26 7.12 0.51
CA GLU A 41 -5.17 6.67 -0.54
C GLU A 41 -5.23 5.14 -0.66
N CYS A 42 -4.08 4.47 -0.52
CA CYS A 42 -4.01 3.01 -0.54
C CYS A 42 -4.74 2.41 0.66
N PHE A 43 -4.49 2.93 1.86
CA PHE A 43 -5.08 2.40 3.08
C PHE A 43 -6.58 2.67 3.16
N GLU A 44 -7.06 3.80 2.68
CA GLU A 44 -8.51 4.07 2.55
C GLU A 44 -9.21 3.05 1.64
N GLN A 45 -8.58 2.69 0.52
CA GLN A 45 -9.11 1.64 -0.37
C GLN A 45 -9.09 0.26 0.29
N LEU A 46 -8.03 -0.05 1.04
CA LEU A 46 -7.92 -1.32 1.76
C LEU A 46 -8.89 -1.41 2.93
N ASP A 47 -9.14 -0.31 3.65
CA ASP A 47 -10.09 -0.22 4.75
C ASP A 47 -11.54 -0.35 4.27
N ALA A 48 -11.85 0.21 3.09
CA ALA A 48 -13.16 0.08 2.47
C ALA A 48 -13.46 -1.32 1.92
N ASP A 49 -12.46 -2.21 1.82
CA ASP A 49 -12.62 -3.59 1.34
C ASP A 49 -12.86 -4.56 2.51
N PRO A 50 -14.08 -5.10 2.68
CA PRO A 50 -14.42 -6.00 3.79
C PRO A 50 -13.64 -7.32 3.79
N SER A 51 -13.01 -7.67 2.66
CA SER A 51 -12.15 -8.86 2.56
C SER A 51 -10.75 -8.63 3.12
N CYS A 52 -10.32 -7.37 3.26
CA CYS A 52 -9.11 -6.97 3.95
C CYS A 52 -9.38 -6.88 5.47
N ARG A 53 -8.64 -7.64 6.26
CA ARG A 53 -8.76 -7.65 7.73
C ARG A 53 -7.51 -7.14 8.43
N ALA A 54 -6.39 -7.08 7.72
CA ALA A 54 -5.14 -6.56 8.24
C ALA A 54 -4.31 -5.97 7.11
N ILE A 55 -3.59 -4.90 7.43
CA ILE A 55 -2.60 -4.28 6.56
C ILE A 55 -1.23 -4.46 7.23
N VAL A 56 -0.28 -5.03 6.51
CA VAL A 56 1.14 -5.09 6.89
C VAL A 56 1.87 -4.05 6.06
N LEU A 57 2.42 -3.03 6.71
CA LEU A 57 3.35 -2.10 6.09
C LEU A 57 4.77 -2.67 6.19
N ALA A 58 5.42 -2.86 5.05
CA ALA A 58 6.77 -3.42 4.90
C ALA A 58 7.72 -2.43 4.19
N SER A 59 9.02 -2.64 4.35
CA SER A 59 10.10 -1.85 3.75
C SER A 59 11.18 -2.75 3.17
#